data_AF-A0A519WI58-F1
#
_entry.id   AF-A0A519WI58-F1
#
_cell.length_a   1.000
_cell.length_b   1.000
_cell.length_c   1.000
_cell.angle_alpha   90.00
_cell.angle_beta   90.00
_cell.angle_gamma   90.00
#
_symmetry.space_group_name_H-M   'P 1'
#
loop_
_entity.id
_entity.type
_entity.pdbx_description
1 polymer ?
#
loop_
_entity_poly.entity_id
_entity_poly.type
_entity_poly.pdbx_seq_one_letter_code
_entity_poly.pdbx_strand_id
1 'polypeptide(L)'
;YDIAFESMEYLTQKTLIHGYLNPVGNDGWLFRDGPEMAIYDQQAIETMAMVLMYFKAYEITHDKTYIRQMYVSYQWFLGENILRIPLFDHETKGCADGLQTYGINRNQGAESTLAYWISHLVVLKAMEFEYEFIQTNDLTAANKQAL
;
A
#
# COMPACT_ATOMS: atom_id res chain seq x y z
N TYR A 1 -0.03 -7.99 -19.41
CA TYR A 1 -0.32 -6.76 -18.63
C TYR A 1 0.98 -5.96 -18.46
N ASP A 2 1.76 -5.85 -19.54
CA ASP A 2 3.21 -5.77 -19.38
C ASP A 2 3.63 -4.36 -18.98
N ILE A 3 3.03 -3.34 -19.61
CA ILE A 3 3.19 -1.93 -19.24
C ILE A 3 2.76 -1.66 -17.79
N ALA A 4 1.71 -2.35 -17.30
CA ALA A 4 1.23 -2.18 -15.93
C ALA A 4 2.25 -2.72 -14.92
N PHE A 5 2.79 -3.91 -15.17
CA PHE A 5 3.84 -4.50 -14.33
C PHE A 5 5.14 -3.72 -14.40
N GLU A 6 5.56 -3.26 -15.58
CA GLU A 6 6.74 -2.41 -15.76
C GLU A 6 6.61 -1.10 -14.96
N SER A 7 5.44 -0.45 -15.04
CA SER A 7 5.17 0.80 -14.31
C SER A 7 5.15 0.58 -12.79
N MET A 8 4.51 -0.51 -12.33
CA MET A 8 4.46 -0.88 -10.92
C MET A 8 5.85 -1.18 -10.38
N GLU A 9 6.66 -1.95 -11.11
CA GLU A 9 8.03 -2.30 -10.71
C GLU A 9 8.90 -1.04 -10.62
N TYR A 10 8.81 -0.15 -11.62
CA TYR A 10 9.50 1.13 -11.59
C TYR A 10 9.17 1.94 -10.32
N LEU A 11 7.88 2.06 -9.96
CA LEU A 11 7.47 2.81 -8.78
C LEU A 11 7.89 2.10 -7.48
N THR A 12 7.80 0.77 -7.44
CA THR A 12 8.22 -0.07 -6.30
C THR A 12 9.70 0.15 -5.98
N GLN A 13 10.56 0.15 -7.00
CA GLN A 13 12.01 0.36 -6.86
C GLN A 13 12.38 1.75 -6.34
N LYS A 14 11.46 2.72 -6.39
CA LYS A 14 11.68 4.08 -5.84
C LYS A 14 11.08 4.25 -4.45
N THR A 15 9.93 3.65 -4.22
CA THR A 15 9.10 3.94 -3.04
C THR A 15 9.17 2.89 -1.93
N LEU A 16 9.70 1.68 -2.18
CA LEU A 16 9.81 0.59 -1.19
C LEU A 16 11.26 0.14 -0.91
N ILE A 17 12.23 1.05 -1.00
CA ILE A 17 13.66 0.72 -0.85
C ILE A 17 14.14 0.53 0.59
N HIS A 18 13.39 1.04 1.57
CA HIS A 18 13.80 1.08 2.99
C HIS A 18 13.04 0.07 3.88
N GLY A 19 12.29 -0.85 3.26
CA GLY A 19 11.45 -1.81 3.98
C GLY A 19 10.11 -1.24 4.49
N TYR A 20 9.84 0.03 4.21
CA TYR A 20 8.56 0.70 4.41
C TYR A 20 8.23 1.55 3.18
N LEU A 21 6.96 1.90 3.00
CA LEU A 21 6.55 2.76 1.90
C LEU A 21 6.98 4.21 2.15
N ASN A 22 7.67 4.78 1.18
CA ASN A 22 8.03 6.17 1.09
C ASN A 22 7.48 6.71 -0.24
N PRO A 23 6.19 7.10 -0.30
CA PRO A 23 5.59 7.59 -1.53
C PRO A 23 6.27 8.88 -1.98
N VAL A 24 6.15 9.21 -3.27
CA VAL A 24 6.68 10.48 -3.79
C VAL A 24 5.97 11.62 -3.07
N GLY A 25 6.74 12.47 -2.40
CA GLY A 25 6.23 13.63 -1.71
C GLY A 25 5.76 14.73 -2.67
N ASN A 26 4.75 15.50 -2.26
CA ASN A 26 4.20 16.61 -3.03
C ASN A 26 5.01 17.92 -2.90
N ASP A 27 6.02 17.96 -2.03
CA ASP A 27 7.02 19.04 -1.97
C ASP A 27 8.11 18.82 -3.04
N GLY A 28 7.70 18.62 -4.29
CA GLY A 28 8.57 18.36 -5.43
C GLY A 28 8.05 17.25 -6.34
N TRP A 29 8.97 16.56 -7.01
CA TRP A 29 8.64 15.56 -8.03
C TRP A 29 9.65 14.41 -8.05
N LEU A 30 9.26 13.29 -8.66
CA LEU A 30 10.17 12.26 -9.13
C LEU A 30 10.46 12.48 -10.63
N PHE A 31 11.65 12.97 -10.96
CA PHE A 31 12.09 13.13 -12.34
C PHE A 31 12.86 11.89 -12.83
N ARG A 32 12.71 11.55 -14.11
CA ARG A 32 13.39 10.40 -14.74
C ARG A 32 14.92 10.45 -14.56
N ASP A 33 15.51 11.61 -14.85
CA ASP A 33 16.95 11.85 -14.82
C ASP A 33 17.34 12.81 -13.68
N GLY A 34 16.47 12.93 -12.67
CA GLY A 34 16.66 13.85 -11.54
C GLY A 34 17.56 13.28 -10.46
N PRO A 35 18.14 14.15 -9.61
CA PRO A 35 19.06 13.73 -8.57
C PRO A 35 18.37 12.91 -7.48
N GLU A 36 17.17 13.32 -7.03
CA GLU A 36 16.46 12.68 -5.91
C GLU A 36 14.94 12.78 -6.07
N MET A 37 14.22 11.82 -5.46
CA MET A 37 12.77 11.82 -5.33
C MET A 37 12.36 12.77 -4.21
N ALA A 38 11.31 13.57 -4.40
CA ALA A 38 10.72 14.33 -3.30
C ALA A 38 10.28 13.40 -2.15
N ILE A 39 10.72 13.70 -0.94
CA ILE A 39 10.56 12.83 0.23
C ILE A 39 9.37 13.26 1.10
N TYR A 40 9.04 14.55 1.15
CA TYR A 40 8.08 15.10 2.11
C TYR A 40 6.85 15.70 1.44
N ASP A 41 5.84 15.99 2.26
CA ASP A 41 4.46 16.25 1.85
C ASP A 41 3.83 15.01 1.18
N GLN A 42 4.12 13.85 1.77
CA GLN A 42 3.53 12.57 1.40
C GLN A 42 2.06 12.56 1.78
N GLN A 43 1.15 12.19 0.89
CA GLN A 43 -0.28 12.20 1.18
C GLN A 43 -0.86 10.80 1.31
N ALA A 44 -2.00 10.73 2.00
CA ALA A 44 -2.73 9.50 2.22
C ALA A 44 -3.22 8.84 0.91
N ILE A 45 -3.50 9.65 -0.12
CA ILE A 45 -4.06 9.17 -1.39
C ILE A 45 -3.05 8.36 -2.22
N GLU A 46 -1.78 8.77 -2.27
CA GLU A 46 -0.72 7.98 -2.92
C GLU A 46 -0.54 6.63 -2.21
N THR A 47 -0.58 6.63 -0.87
CA THR A 47 -0.48 5.39 -0.08
C THR A 47 -1.64 4.44 -0.38
N MET A 48 -2.88 4.95 -0.42
CA MET A 48 -4.03 4.15 -0.82
C MET A 48 -3.90 3.60 -2.24
N ALA A 49 -3.40 4.40 -3.19
CA ALA A 49 -3.18 3.95 -4.56
C ALA A 49 -2.19 2.78 -4.62
N MET A 50 -1.11 2.81 -3.81
CA MET A 50 -0.15 1.70 -3.72
C MET A 50 -0.79 0.43 -3.15
N VAL A 51 -1.60 0.56 -2.09
CA VAL A 51 -2.37 -0.58 -1.52
C VAL A 51 -3.28 -1.21 -2.58
N LEU A 52 -4.06 -0.40 -3.29
CA LEU A 52 -4.97 -0.88 -4.33
C LEU A 52 -4.23 -1.52 -5.50
N MET A 53 -3.12 -0.92 -5.95
CA MET A 53 -2.30 -1.43 -7.04
C MET A 53 -1.74 -2.83 -6.73
N TYR A 54 -1.10 -3.00 -5.56
CA TYR A 54 -0.54 -4.29 -5.18
C TYR A 54 -1.61 -5.34 -4.92
N PHE A 55 -2.75 -4.97 -4.31
CA PHE A 55 -3.87 -5.90 -4.20
C PHE A 55 -4.36 -6.34 -5.59
N LYS A 56 -4.44 -5.42 -6.55
CA LYS A 56 -4.86 -5.78 -7.91
C LYS A 56 -3.88 -6.71 -8.62
N ALA A 57 -2.58 -6.48 -8.44
CA ALA A 57 -1.54 -7.37 -8.95
C ALA A 57 -1.66 -8.78 -8.33
N TYR A 58 -1.93 -8.86 -7.04
CA TYR A 58 -2.18 -10.12 -6.35
C TYR A 58 -3.45 -10.82 -6.86
N GLU A 59 -4.59 -10.13 -7.03
CA GLU A 59 -5.83 -10.74 -7.58
C GLU A 59 -5.59 -11.40 -8.96
N ILE A 60 -4.70 -10.84 -9.79
CA ILE A 60 -4.41 -11.34 -11.14
C ILE A 60 -3.40 -12.50 -11.10
N THR A 61 -2.37 -12.40 -10.26
CA THR A 61 -1.19 -13.29 -10.33
C THR A 61 -1.14 -14.34 -9.24
N HIS A 62 -1.82 -14.10 -8.12
CA HIS A 62 -1.71 -14.86 -6.87
C HIS A 62 -0.27 -14.91 -6.31
N ASP A 63 0.61 -14.01 -6.75
CA ASP A 63 1.97 -13.89 -6.19
C ASP A 63 1.92 -13.19 -4.83
N LYS A 64 2.31 -13.93 -3.79
CA LYS A 64 2.36 -13.47 -2.39
C LYS A 64 3.36 -12.32 -2.16
N THR A 65 4.20 -11.99 -3.13
CA THR A 65 5.04 -10.79 -3.07
C THR A 65 4.17 -9.54 -3.04
N TYR A 66 3.11 -9.49 -3.85
CA TYR A 66 2.23 -8.33 -3.93
C TYR A 66 1.36 -8.15 -2.68
N ILE A 67 0.86 -9.22 -2.06
CA ILE A 67 0.12 -9.09 -0.79
C ILE A 67 1.01 -8.56 0.34
N ARG A 68 2.32 -8.91 0.34
CA ARG A 68 3.30 -8.35 1.29
C ARG A 68 3.54 -6.86 1.02
N GLN A 69 3.76 -6.48 -0.23
CA GLN A 69 3.97 -5.07 -0.61
C GLN A 69 2.73 -4.20 -0.32
N MET A 70 1.54 -4.73 -0.58
CA MET A 70 0.26 -4.13 -0.19
C MET A 70 0.23 -3.86 1.32
N TYR A 71 0.55 -4.87 2.14
CA TYR A 71 0.50 -4.73 3.59
C TYR A 71 1.56 -3.75 4.11
N VAL A 72 2.78 -3.79 3.60
CA VAL A 72 3.84 -2.80 3.93
C VAL A 72 3.39 -1.38 3.58
N SER A 73 2.71 -1.21 2.44
CA SER A 73 2.16 0.09 2.03
C SER A 73 1.08 0.57 3.01
N TYR A 74 0.18 -0.31 3.43
CA TYR A 74 -0.84 -0.01 4.43
C TYR A 74 -0.25 0.40 5.79
N GLN A 75 0.86 -0.20 6.21
CA GLN A 75 1.49 0.13 7.50
C GLN A 75 2.00 1.58 7.58
N TRP A 76 2.16 2.29 6.46
CA TRP A 76 2.47 3.72 6.45
C TRP A 76 1.47 4.53 7.29
N PHE A 77 0.18 4.20 7.19
CA PHE A 77 -0.88 4.82 8.00
C PHE A 77 -0.73 4.56 9.50
N LEU A 78 -0.09 3.45 9.86
CA LEU A 78 0.07 2.98 11.24
C LEU A 78 1.42 3.37 11.85
N GLY A 79 2.26 4.09 11.11
CA GLY A 79 3.54 4.60 11.60
C GLY A 79 4.78 3.89 11.06
N GLU A 80 4.64 2.90 10.17
CA GLU A 80 5.79 2.36 9.44
C GLU A 80 6.10 3.27 8.24
N ASN A 81 6.66 4.44 8.57
CA ASN A 81 7.01 5.49 7.62
C ASN A 81 8.29 6.21 8.06
N ILE A 82 8.77 7.15 7.25
CA ILE A 82 10.04 7.84 7.46
C ILE A 82 10.15 8.55 8.82
N LEU A 83 9.04 9.06 9.36
CA LEU A 83 9.02 9.75 10.65
C LEU A 83 8.65 8.86 11.83
N ARG A 84 8.24 7.60 11.59
CA ARG A 84 7.74 6.69 12.62
C ARG A 84 6.53 7.22 13.39
N ILE A 85 5.65 7.95 12.70
CA ILE A 85 4.47 8.60 13.29
C ILE A 85 3.20 8.03 12.66
N PRO A 86 2.23 7.51 13.44
CA PRO A 86 0.96 7.05 12.89
C PRO A 86 0.12 8.21 12.35
N LEU A 87 -0.52 7.99 11.20
CA LEU A 87 -1.47 8.94 10.62
C LEU A 87 -2.91 8.63 10.99
N PHE A 88 -3.24 7.35 11.17
CA PHE A 88 -4.55 6.96 11.66
C PHE A 88 -4.66 7.22 13.16
N ASP A 89 -5.75 7.86 13.55
CA ASP A 89 -6.08 8.18 14.93
C ASP A 89 -7.16 7.22 15.45
N HIS A 90 -6.79 6.39 16.43
CA HIS A 90 -7.71 5.42 17.02
C HIS A 90 -8.80 6.05 17.89
N GLU A 91 -8.64 7.29 18.36
CA GLU A 91 -9.65 8.00 19.16
C GLU A 91 -10.70 8.61 18.23
N THR A 92 -10.28 9.40 17.25
CA THR A 92 -11.20 10.10 16.34
C THR A 92 -11.72 9.23 15.19
N LYS A 93 -11.03 8.13 14.88
CA LYS A 93 -11.23 7.29 13.68
C LYS A 93 -10.94 8.01 12.36
N GLY A 94 -10.28 9.16 12.43
CA GLY A 94 -9.81 9.93 11.27
C GLY A 94 -8.38 9.56 10.89
N CYS A 95 -7.95 10.06 9.73
CA CYS A 95 -6.56 9.96 9.28
C CYS A 95 -6.02 11.34 8.97
N ALA A 96 -4.83 11.65 9.46
CA ALA A 96 -4.09 12.84 9.09
C ALA A 96 -3.81 12.90 7.57
N ASP A 97 -3.70 14.11 7.05
CA ASP A 97 -3.61 14.42 5.62
C ASP A 97 -2.32 13.88 4.99
N GLY A 98 -1.21 14.01 5.72
CA GLY A 98 0.10 13.67 5.20
C GLY A 98 1.27 13.87 6.16
N LEU A 99 2.46 13.51 5.69
CA LEU A 99 3.73 13.67 6.39
C LEU A 99 4.57 14.77 5.73
N GLN A 100 4.86 15.81 6.50
CA GLN A 100 5.71 16.94 6.14
C GLN A 100 7.08 16.81 6.79
N THR A 101 8.04 17.64 6.37
CA THR A 101 9.45 17.61 6.81
C THR A 101 9.63 17.57 8.33
N TYR A 102 8.75 18.26 9.07
CA TYR A 102 8.88 18.41 10.53
C TYR A 102 7.78 17.69 11.31
N GLY A 103 6.94 16.90 10.64
CA GLY A 103 5.87 16.16 11.32
C GLY A 103 4.64 15.92 10.47
N ILE A 104 3.55 15.63 11.17
CA ILE A 104 2.27 15.23 10.60
C ILE A 104 1.36 16.44 10.36
N ASN A 105 0.76 16.53 9.16
CA ASN A 105 -0.36 17.44 8.93
C ASN A 105 -1.61 16.84 9.60
N ARG A 106 -1.94 17.35 10.80
CA ARG A 106 -3.01 16.83 11.65
C ARG A 106 -4.43 17.05 11.10
N ASN A 107 -4.59 17.69 9.95
CA ASN A 107 -5.89 17.81 9.31
C ASN A 107 -6.46 16.42 9.01
N GLN A 108 -7.66 16.12 9.52
CA GLN A 108 -8.34 14.85 9.31
C GLN A 108 -9.50 15.04 8.34
N GLY A 109 -9.15 15.40 7.10
CA GLY A 109 -10.12 15.59 6.03
C GLY A 109 -10.84 14.31 5.63
N ALA A 110 -11.90 14.46 4.83
CA ALA A 110 -12.63 13.32 4.28
C ALA A 110 -11.73 12.45 3.38
N GLU A 111 -10.85 13.07 2.58
CA GLU A 111 -9.97 12.36 1.64
C GLU A 111 -9.03 11.40 2.36
N SER A 112 -8.21 11.88 3.29
CA SER A 112 -7.26 11.06 4.04
C SER A 112 -7.95 9.99 4.88
N THR A 113 -9.08 10.34 5.49
CA THR A 113 -9.87 9.39 6.28
C THR A 113 -10.43 8.27 5.41
N LEU A 114 -10.98 8.60 4.24
CA LEU A 114 -11.44 7.59 3.28
C LEU A 114 -10.27 6.75 2.75
N ALA A 115 -9.12 7.38 2.46
CA ALA A 115 -7.93 6.69 1.98
C ALA A 115 -7.46 5.59 2.95
N TYR A 116 -7.45 5.88 4.25
CA TYR A 116 -7.20 4.89 5.28
C TYR A 116 -8.24 3.76 5.28
N TRP A 117 -9.53 4.10 5.33
CA TRP A 117 -10.60 3.09 5.47
C TRP A 117 -10.72 2.19 4.25
N ILE A 118 -10.56 2.73 3.05
CA ILE A 118 -10.48 1.95 1.81
C ILE A 118 -9.29 0.99 1.90
N SER A 119 -8.12 1.47 2.29
CA SER A 119 -6.92 0.64 2.44
C SER A 119 -7.10 -0.46 3.48
N HIS A 120 -7.71 -0.14 4.63
CA HIS A 120 -8.00 -1.11 5.69
C HIS A 120 -8.96 -2.21 5.20
N LEU A 121 -10.04 -1.84 4.52
CA LEU A 121 -10.99 -2.80 3.95
C LEU A 121 -10.34 -3.68 2.86
N VAL A 122 -9.42 -3.12 2.06
CA VAL A 122 -8.65 -3.89 1.06
C VAL A 122 -7.76 -4.92 1.72
N VAL A 123 -7.10 -4.59 2.83
CA VAL A 123 -6.31 -5.57 3.60
C VAL A 123 -7.19 -6.72 4.09
N LEU A 124 -8.37 -6.42 4.66
CA LEU A 124 -9.31 -7.46 5.10
C LEU A 124 -9.78 -8.33 3.94
N LYS A 125 -10.14 -7.72 2.81
CA LYS A 125 -10.53 -8.41 1.59
C LYS A 125 -9.42 -9.31 1.05
N ALA A 126 -8.16 -8.86 1.10
CA ALA A 126 -7.02 -9.65 0.64
C ALA A 126 -6.78 -10.88 1.52
N MET A 127 -6.99 -10.78 2.83
CA MET A 127 -6.90 -11.92 3.75
C MET A 127 -8.01 -12.95 3.49
N GLU A 128 -9.24 -12.48 3.26
CA GLU A 128 -10.37 -13.35 2.88
C GLU A 128 -10.09 -14.06 1.55
N PHE A 129 -9.63 -13.31 0.54
CA PHE A 129 -9.32 -13.85 -0.78
C PHE A 129 -8.23 -14.94 -0.75
N GLU A 130 -7.12 -14.71 -0.03
CA GLU A 130 -6.06 -15.72 0.12
C GLU A 130 -6.57 -16.98 0.83
N TYR A 131 -7.44 -16.82 1.85
CA TYR A 131 -8.04 -17.95 2.56
C TYR A 131 -8.91 -18.81 1.65
N GLU A 132 -9.81 -18.19 0.87
CA GLU A 132 -10.66 -18.89 -0.09
C GLU A 132 -9.84 -19.62 -1.18
N PHE A 133 -8.76 -19.00 -1.64
CA PHE A 133 -7.85 -19.60 -2.63
C PHE A 133 -7.16 -20.85 -2.09
N ILE A 134 -6.66 -20.81 -0.85
CA ILE A 134 -6.02 -21.98 -0.21
C ILE A 134 -7.03 -23.13 -0.09
N GLN A 135 -8.23 -22.86 0.44
CA GLN A 135 -9.25 -23.91 0.60
C GLN A 135 -9.62 -24.57 -0.73
N THR A 136 -9.80 -23.78 -1.78
CA THR A 136 -10.15 -24.29 -3.11
C THR A 136 -9.05 -25.17 -3.70
N ASN A 137 -7.79 -24.77 -3.53
CA ASN A 137 -6.64 -25.56 -3.98
C ASN A 137 -6.50 -26.87 -3.21
N ASP A 138 -6.69 -26.86 -1.89
CA ASP A 138 -6.62 -28.06 -1.06
C ASP A 138 -7.71 -29.07 -1.46
N LEU A 139 -8.94 -28.60 -1.66
CA LEU A 139 -10.06 -29.43 -2.17
C LEU A 139 -9.74 -30.02 -3.54
N THR A 140 -9.17 -29.20 -4.43
CA THR A 140 -8.81 -29.64 -5.79
C THR A 140 -7.67 -30.68 -5.76
N ALA A 141 -6.68 -30.50 -4.89
CA ALA A 141 -5.58 -31.44 -4.70
C ALA A 141 -6.06 -32.78 -4.12
N ALA A 142 -6.95 -32.74 -3.11
CA ALA A 142 -7.55 -33.93 -2.52
C ALA A 142 -8.35 -34.74 -3.57
N ASN A 143 -9.13 -34.06 -4.40
CA ASN A 143 -9.91 -34.72 -5.47
C ASN A 143 -9.03 -35.34 -6.55
N LYS A 144 -7.86 -34.77 -6.86
CA LYS A 144 -6.89 -35.37 -7.79
C LYS A 144 -6.19 -36.61 -7.23
N GLN A 145 -6.03 -36.72 -5.91
CA GLN A 145 -5.42 -37.90 -5.28
C GLN A 145 -6.40 -39.08 -5.10
N ALA A 146 -7.70 -38.80 -5.15
CA ALA A 146 -8.76 -39.80 -5.01
C ALA A 146 -9.16 -40.49 -6.34
N LEU A 147 -8.60 -40.05 -7.47
CA LEU A 147 -8.78 -40.60 -8.83
C LEU A 147 -7.55 -41.37 -9.28
#